data_AF-M1N0T8-F1
#
_entry.id   AF-M1N0T8-F1
#
_cell.length_a   1.000
_cell.length_b   1.000
_cell.length_c   1.000
_cell.angle_alpha   90.00
_cell.angle_beta   90.00
_cell.angle_gamma   90.00
#
_symmetry.space_group_name_H-M   'P 1'
#
loop_
_entity.id
_entity.type
_entity.pdbx_description
1 polymer ?
#
loop_
_entity_poly.entity_id
_entity_poly.type
_entity_poly.pdbx_seq_one_letter_code
_entity_poly.pdbx_strand_id
1 'polypeptide(L)'
;MVDWVWTMPDFGVTWCRCTPDPLTGLPPHSVTRPLITHHLVRVLGSVPDRVSNQEISLVVMDLWKFPAMAPPIAEALMRSVKAVNGLMGQDYPTNTALAVIKHFSNTWNGEPAR
;
A
#
# COMPACT_ATOMS: atom_id res chain seq x y z
N MET A 1 -4.44 14.72 -7.91
CA MET A 1 -5.12 13.79 -8.83
C MET A 1 -4.62 12.37 -8.55
N VAL A 2 -5.07 11.76 -7.45
CA VAL A 2 -4.71 10.38 -7.06
C VAL A 2 -5.94 9.49 -6.89
N ASP A 3 -7.12 9.98 -7.29
CA ASP A 3 -8.39 9.30 -7.06
C ASP A 3 -8.54 8.00 -7.86
N TRP A 4 -7.88 7.91 -9.01
CA TRP A 4 -7.89 6.72 -9.88
C TRP A 4 -7.41 5.46 -9.15
N VAL A 5 -6.50 5.59 -8.19
CA VAL A 5 -5.93 4.48 -7.41
C VAL A 5 -6.98 3.83 -6.50
N TRP A 6 -8.03 4.56 -6.13
CA TRP A 6 -9.06 4.04 -5.22
C TRP A 6 -10.16 3.26 -5.95
N THR A 7 -10.23 3.41 -7.27
CA THR A 7 -11.20 2.72 -8.14
C THR A 7 -10.54 1.66 -9.01
N MET A 8 -9.20 1.55 -8.98
CA MET A 8 -8.49 0.54 -9.78
C MET A 8 -8.78 -0.88 -9.26
N PRO A 9 -8.87 -1.88 -10.15
CA PRO A 9 -8.96 -3.28 -9.74
C PRO A 9 -7.73 -3.73 -8.94
N ASP A 10 -7.89 -4.80 -8.18
CA ASP A 10 -6.79 -5.51 -7.54
C ASP A 10 -6.19 -6.49 -8.55
N PHE A 11 -4.93 -6.30 -8.95
CA PHE A 11 -4.20 -7.15 -9.90
C PHE A 11 -3.19 -8.08 -9.21
N GLY A 12 -2.86 -7.78 -7.96
CA GLY A 12 -1.87 -8.50 -7.16
C GLY A 12 -2.44 -9.67 -6.36
N VAL A 13 -1.64 -10.15 -5.41
CA VAL A 13 -2.09 -11.09 -4.38
C VAL A 13 -3.05 -10.38 -3.42
N THR A 14 -4.02 -11.13 -2.90
CA THR A 14 -4.97 -10.59 -1.93
C THR A 14 -4.27 -10.27 -0.61
N TRP A 15 -4.43 -9.03 -0.13
CA TRP A 15 -3.82 -8.60 1.14
C TRP A 15 -4.40 -9.33 2.36
N CYS A 16 -5.72 -9.55 2.39
CA CYS A 16 -6.40 -10.33 3.43
C CYS A 16 -6.30 -11.82 3.10
N ARG A 17 -5.98 -12.64 4.12
CA ARG A 17 -6.05 -14.11 4.03
C ARG A 17 -7.43 -14.67 4.39
N CYS A 18 -8.43 -13.80 4.34
CA CYS A 18 -9.79 -14.04 4.74
C CYS A 18 -10.48 -14.84 3.64
N THR A 19 -11.36 -15.78 3.98
CA THR A 19 -12.10 -16.56 2.97
C THR A 19 -12.82 -15.59 2.03
N PRO A 20 -12.65 -15.74 0.69
CA PRO A 20 -13.36 -14.91 -0.27
C PRO A 20 -14.87 -14.97 -0.04
N ASP A 21 -15.56 -13.88 -0.36
CA ASP A 21 -17.02 -13.84 -0.31
C ASP A 21 -17.59 -14.94 -1.25
N PRO A 22 -18.47 -15.84 -0.77
CA PRO A 22 -18.91 -17.00 -1.54
C PRO A 22 -19.82 -16.66 -2.72
N LEU A 23 -20.37 -15.44 -2.77
CA LEU A 23 -21.24 -14.97 -3.86
C LEU A 23 -20.45 -14.23 -4.94
N THR A 24 -19.46 -13.43 -4.54
CA THR A 24 -18.69 -12.58 -5.47
C THR A 24 -17.31 -13.15 -5.82
N GLY A 25 -16.79 -14.10 -5.03
CA GLY A 25 -15.44 -14.63 -5.17
C GLY A 25 -14.33 -13.62 -4.84
N LEU A 26 -14.68 -12.42 -4.38
CA LEU A 26 -13.74 -11.35 -4.08
C LEU A 26 -13.25 -11.43 -2.63
N PRO A 27 -12.03 -10.97 -2.32
CA PRO A 27 -11.58 -10.84 -0.95
C PRO A 27 -12.56 -9.91 -0.17
N PRO A 28 -13.01 -10.32 1.03
CA PRO A 28 -14.09 -9.62 1.74
C PRO A 28 -13.66 -8.25 2.26
N HIS A 29 -12.35 -7.97 2.31
CA HIS A 29 -11.82 -6.72 2.79
C HIS A 29 -10.93 -6.10 1.72
N SER A 30 -11.20 -4.84 1.37
CA SER A 30 -10.33 -4.04 0.51
C SER A 30 -9.41 -3.16 1.35
N VAL A 31 -8.25 -2.82 0.80
CA VAL A 31 -7.43 -1.74 1.39
C VAL A 31 -8.09 -0.40 1.11
N THR A 32 -8.51 0.30 2.17
CA THR A 32 -9.25 1.57 2.10
C THR A 32 -8.45 2.73 2.71
N ARG A 33 -8.87 3.97 2.43
CA ARG A 33 -8.28 5.17 3.06
C ARG A 33 -8.28 5.08 4.60
N PRO A 34 -9.41 4.80 5.29
CA PRO A 34 -9.42 4.70 6.74
C PRO A 34 -8.48 3.62 7.28
N LEU A 35 -8.38 2.47 6.59
CA LEU A 35 -7.46 1.40 6.98
C LEU A 35 -6.01 1.88 6.91
N ILE A 36 -5.59 2.46 5.78
CA ILE A 36 -4.22 2.95 5.64
C ILE A 36 -3.92 4.05 6.65
N THR A 37 -4.86 4.99 6.86
CA THR A 37 -4.71 6.05 7.88
C THR A 37 -4.58 5.47 9.30
N HIS A 38 -5.33 4.42 9.64
CA HIS A 38 -5.18 3.73 10.92
C HIS A 38 -3.76 3.18 11.11
N HIS A 39 -3.22 2.50 10.09
CA HIS A 39 -1.85 1.98 10.13
C HIS A 39 -0.79 3.09 10.16
N LEU A 40 -1.03 4.19 9.45
CA LEU A 40 -0.18 5.36 9.46
C LEU A 40 -0.10 6.00 10.85
N VAL A 41 -1.24 6.21 11.53
CA VAL A 41 -1.26 6.69 12.92
C VAL A 41 -0.61 5.69 13.87
N ARG A 42 -0.84 4.38 13.68
CA ARG A 42 -0.25 3.36 14.54
C ARG A 42 1.28 3.32 14.45
N VAL A 43 1.84 3.57 13.28
CA VAL A 43 3.29 3.53 13.03
C VAL A 43 3.97 4.87 13.36
N LEU A 44 3.35 6.00 13.01
CA LEU A 44 3.96 7.33 13.12
C LEU A 44 3.46 8.15 14.32
N GLY A 45 2.44 7.66 15.04
CA GLY A 45 1.83 8.34 16.20
C GLY A 45 0.88 9.49 15.84
N SER A 46 0.83 9.91 14.57
CA SER A 46 -0.04 10.99 14.09
C SER A 46 -0.26 10.90 12.57
N VAL A 47 -1.04 11.82 12.01
CA VAL A 47 -1.15 12.02 10.56
C VAL A 47 -0.32 13.24 10.19
N PRO A 48 0.94 13.09 9.74
CA PRO A 48 1.75 14.22 9.31
C PRO A 48 1.19 14.82 8.01
N ASP A 49 1.63 16.02 7.64
CA ASP A 49 1.29 16.64 6.35
C ASP A 49 2.05 15.99 5.19
N ARG A 50 3.25 15.49 5.48
CA ARG A 50 4.15 14.84 4.52
C ARG A 50 4.67 13.53 5.08
N VAL A 51 4.88 12.56 4.19
CA VAL A 51 5.35 11.21 4.52
C VAL A 51 6.50 10.85 3.58
N SER A 52 7.62 10.44 4.15
CA SER A 52 8.83 9.99 3.44
C SER A 52 8.69 8.58 2.87
N ASN A 53 9.56 8.19 1.94
CA ASN A 53 9.59 6.80 1.45
C ASN A 53 9.85 5.79 2.57
N GLN A 54 10.65 6.15 3.59
CA GLN A 54 10.93 5.31 4.74
C GLN A 54 9.66 5.10 5.58
N GLU A 55 8.92 6.15 5.85
CA GLU A 55 7.66 6.06 6.61
C GLU A 55 6.59 5.29 5.83
N ILE A 56 6.47 5.51 4.51
CA ILE A 56 5.60 4.70 3.64
C ILE A 56 5.98 3.22 3.76
N SER A 57 7.28 2.90 3.73
CA SER A 57 7.77 1.54 3.86
C SER A 57 7.37 0.89 5.19
N LEU A 58 7.50 1.63 6.29
CA LEU A 58 7.08 1.15 7.62
C LEU A 58 5.57 0.88 7.66
N VAL A 59 4.75 1.78 7.10
CA VAL A 59 3.28 1.59 7.05
C VAL A 59 2.91 0.39 6.17
N VAL A 60 3.58 0.17 5.04
CA VAL A 60 3.36 -1.01 4.19
C VAL A 60 3.71 -2.30 4.94
N MET A 61 4.87 -2.36 5.58
CA MET A 61 5.27 -3.53 6.38
C MET A 61 4.24 -3.82 7.47
N ASP A 62 3.76 -2.77 8.12
CA ASP A 62 2.83 -2.85 9.23
C ASP A 62 1.41 -3.29 8.81
N LEU A 63 0.95 -2.83 7.64
CA LEU A 63 -0.31 -3.21 7.01
C LEU A 63 -0.28 -4.67 6.53
N TRP A 64 0.76 -5.05 5.80
CA TRP A 64 0.91 -6.37 5.19
C TRP A 64 1.50 -7.43 6.12
N LYS A 65 1.94 -7.03 7.33
CA LYS A 65 2.65 -7.89 8.29
C LYS A 65 3.94 -8.49 7.72
N PHE A 66 4.63 -7.74 6.86
CA PHE A 66 5.94 -8.16 6.39
C PHE A 66 6.97 -8.06 7.53
N PRO A 67 7.79 -9.09 7.76
CA PRO A 67 8.77 -9.08 8.85
C PRO A 67 9.92 -8.09 8.60
N ALA A 68 10.25 -7.84 7.33
CA ALA A 68 11.29 -6.90 6.92
C ALA A 68 10.97 -6.34 5.52
N MET A 69 11.53 -5.17 5.19
CA MET A 69 11.46 -4.61 3.84
C MET A 69 12.50 -5.29 2.93
N ALA A 70 12.17 -6.48 2.42
CA ALA A 70 13.03 -7.20 1.49
C ALA A 70 13.12 -6.49 0.13
N PRO A 71 14.21 -6.69 -0.66
CA PRO A 71 14.40 -6.02 -1.94
C PRO A 71 13.20 -6.10 -2.91
N PRO A 72 12.53 -7.26 -3.10
CA PRO A 72 11.38 -7.34 -4.01
C PRO A 72 10.20 -6.45 -3.57
N ILE A 73 9.97 -6.35 -2.26
CA ILE A 73 8.92 -5.51 -1.68
C ILE A 73 9.26 -4.04 -1.89
N ALA A 74 10.52 -3.66 -1.61
CA ALA A 74 11.01 -2.30 -1.81
C ALA A 74 10.90 -1.87 -3.27
N GLU A 75 11.30 -2.73 -4.21
CA GLU A 75 11.18 -2.47 -5.65
C GLU A 75 9.72 -2.28 -6.10
N ALA A 76 8.80 -3.12 -5.62
CA ALA A 76 7.38 -2.97 -5.91
C ALA A 76 6.79 -1.68 -5.32
N LEU A 77 7.24 -1.28 -4.12
CA LEU A 77 6.86 -0.02 -3.52
C LEU A 77 7.40 1.16 -4.34
N MET A 78 8.65 1.12 -4.79
CA MET A 78 9.23 2.15 -5.66
C MET A 78 8.49 2.25 -7.01
N ARG A 79 8.09 1.12 -7.60
CA ARG A 79 7.22 1.13 -8.80
C ARG A 79 5.90 1.83 -8.53
N SER A 80 5.31 1.61 -7.36
CA SER A 80 4.05 2.26 -6.95
C SER A 80 4.22 3.76 -6.71
N VAL A 81 5.32 4.18 -6.08
CA VAL A 81 5.68 5.60 -5.95
C VAL A 81 5.77 6.25 -7.33
N LYS A 82 6.50 5.63 -8.26
CA LYS A 82 6.65 6.16 -9.62
C LYS A 82 5.32 6.20 -10.39
N ALA A 83 4.47 5.19 -10.22
CA ALA A 83 3.16 5.15 -10.88
C ALA A 83 2.21 6.25 -10.39
N VAL A 84 2.21 6.54 -9.08
CA VAL A 84 1.30 7.52 -8.47
C VAL A 84 1.83 8.95 -8.54
N ASN A 85 3.14 9.14 -8.32
CA ASN A 85 3.76 10.46 -8.20
C ASN A 85 4.56 10.87 -9.46
N GLY A 86 4.73 9.96 -10.43
CA GLY A 86 5.52 10.17 -11.65
C GLY A 86 7.04 10.08 -11.45
N LEU A 87 7.55 10.64 -10.36
CA LEU A 87 8.97 10.64 -9.99
C LEU A 87 9.15 10.26 -8.51
N MET A 88 10.33 9.72 -8.18
CA MET A 88 10.73 9.47 -6.80
C MET A 88 11.09 10.81 -6.13
N GLY A 89 10.35 11.19 -5.09
CA GLY A 89 10.68 12.30 -4.20
C GLY A 89 11.33 11.80 -2.92
N GLN A 90 11.73 12.71 -2.02
CA GLN A 90 12.14 12.32 -0.66
C GLN A 90 10.92 12.09 0.24
N ASP A 91 9.89 12.93 0.07
CA ASP A 91 8.63 12.89 0.79
C ASP A 91 7.46 13.33 -0.10
N TYR A 92 6.24 13.05 0.35
CA TYR A 92 5.01 13.32 -0.41
C TYR A 92 3.93 13.86 0.51
N PRO A 93 3.01 14.70 0.00
CA PRO A 93 1.78 15.01 0.72
C PRO A 93 1.07 13.72 1.15
N THR A 94 0.48 13.70 2.34
CA THR A 94 -0.10 12.48 2.91
C THR A 94 -1.11 11.79 2.00
N ASN A 95 -1.95 12.54 1.29
CA ASN A 95 -2.88 11.96 0.32
C ASN A 95 -2.18 11.18 -0.82
N THR A 96 -1.01 11.65 -1.26
CA THR A 96 -0.17 10.95 -2.24
C THR A 96 0.44 9.69 -1.61
N ALA A 97 0.94 9.78 -0.37
CA ALA A 97 1.48 8.63 0.34
C ALA A 97 0.45 7.52 0.56
N LEU A 98 -0.77 7.88 0.97
CA LEU A 98 -1.90 6.92 1.08
C LEU A 98 -2.22 6.27 -0.26
N ALA A 99 -2.21 7.05 -1.36
CA ALA A 99 -2.42 6.51 -2.70
C ALA A 99 -1.29 5.57 -3.13
N VAL A 100 -0.03 5.86 -2.82
CA VAL A 100 1.10 4.94 -3.07
C VAL A 100 0.87 3.59 -2.36
N ILE A 101 0.46 3.61 -1.08
CA ILE A 101 0.21 2.39 -0.31
C ILE A 101 -0.97 1.60 -0.89
N LYS A 102 -2.02 2.29 -1.33
CA LYS A 102 -3.16 1.66 -2.03
C LYS A 102 -2.71 1.03 -3.35
N HIS A 103 -1.98 1.76 -4.18
CA HIS A 103 -1.48 1.25 -5.45
C HIS A 103 -0.58 0.01 -5.24
N PHE A 104 0.34 0.08 -4.28
CA PHE A 104 1.15 -1.06 -3.88
C PHE A 104 0.28 -2.26 -3.50
N SER A 105 -0.71 -2.04 -2.62
CA SER A 105 -1.58 -3.13 -2.15
C SER A 105 -2.40 -3.76 -3.28
N ASN A 106 -2.70 -3.00 -4.33
CA ASN A 106 -3.45 -3.46 -5.48
C ASN A 106 -2.58 -4.17 -6.53
N THR A 107 -1.26 -3.97 -6.51
CA THR A 107 -0.34 -4.44 -7.57
C THR A 107 0.77 -5.35 -7.08
N TRP A 108 0.94 -5.50 -5.77
CA TRP A 108 1.90 -6.43 -5.18
C TRP A 108 1.57 -7.86 -5.59
N ASN A 109 2.50 -8.53 -6.26
CA ASN A 109 2.31 -9.87 -6.83
C ASN A 109 2.86 -11.00 -5.94
N GLY A 110 3.21 -10.70 -4.69
CA GLY A 110 3.84 -11.65 -3.78
C GLY A 110 5.36 -11.74 -3.98
N GLU A 111 6.04 -12.42 -3.05
CA GLU A 111 7.44 -12.79 -3.27
C GLU A 111 7.51 -13.91 -4.31
N PRO A 112 8.48 -13.91 -5.24
CA PRO A 112 8.71 -15.06 -6.09
C PRO A 112 8.96 -16.28 -5.20
N ALA A 113 8.34 -17.41 -5.53
CA ALA A 113 8.65 -18.69 -4.89
C ALA A 113 10.17 -18.93 -5.01
N ARG A 114 10.85 -18.96 -3.87
CA ARG A 114 12.24 -19.42 -3.79
C ARG A 114 12.28 -20.94 -3.82
#